data_AF-A0A1D2RB99-F1
#
_entry.id   AF-A0A1D2RB99-F1
#
_cell.length_a   1.000
_cell.length_b   1.000
_cell.length_c   1.000
_cell.angle_alpha   90.00
_cell.angle_beta   90.00
_cell.angle_gamma   90.00
#
_symmetry.space_group_name_H-M   'P 1'
#
loop_
_entity.id
_entity.type
_entity.pdbx_description
1 polymer ?
#
loop_
_entity_poly.entity_id
_entity_poly.type
_entity_poly.pdbx_seq_one_letter_code
_entity_poly.pdbx_strand_id
1 'polypeptide(L)'
;MSEIITKLKYLFNWNDVPGKDDEKLKYHLANTLELDWVKNVVIRKKDYKTITVTKDENSLEIELNEKKDRVTLKNSDGKTHNYIVEQKGGKLNIL
;
A
#
# COMPACT_ATOMS: atom_id res chain seq x y z
N MET A 1 8.78 7.90 30.83
CA MET A 1 7.58 8.52 30.22
C MET A 1 8.08 9.40 29.07
N SER A 2 8.36 8.85 27.88
CA SER A 2 7.47 9.01 26.70
C SER A 2 7.88 8.16 25.47
N GLU A 3 8.24 6.87 25.63
CA GLU A 3 8.47 5.98 24.47
C GLU A 3 7.21 5.24 23.98
N ILE A 4 6.07 5.41 24.66
CA ILE A 4 4.88 4.54 24.50
C ILE A 4 3.71 5.24 23.79
N ILE A 5 3.77 6.55 23.52
CA ILE A 5 2.70 7.25 22.81
C ILE A 5 3.00 7.26 21.30
N THR A 6 2.55 6.18 20.67
CA THR A 6 2.04 6.15 19.29
C THR A 6 3.07 6.31 18.16
N LYS A 7 3.85 5.25 17.90
CA LYS A 7 4.17 4.93 16.49
C LYS A 7 2.82 4.64 15.83
N LEU A 8 2.22 5.62 15.14
CA LEU A 8 1.17 5.31 14.17
C LEU A 8 1.78 4.28 13.23
N LYS A 9 1.39 3.01 13.41
CA LYS A 9 1.94 1.89 12.66
C LYS A 9 1.30 2.01 11.28
N TYR A 10 1.98 2.71 10.39
CA TYR A 10 1.53 2.90 9.01
C TYR A 10 1.28 1.53 8.35
N LEU A 11 0.32 1.49 7.41
CA LEU A 11 -0.08 0.29 6.68
C LEU A 11 1.09 -0.29 5.89
N PHE A 12 1.78 0.55 5.12
CA PHE A 12 3.04 0.23 4.44
C PHE A 12 3.75 1.51 4.03
N ASN A 13 5.04 1.44 3.74
CA ASN A 13 5.81 2.54 3.20
C ASN A 13 5.92 2.44 1.68
N TRP A 14 5.54 3.50 0.96
CA TRP A 14 5.55 3.53 -0.51
C TRP A 14 6.95 3.30 -1.10
N ASN A 15 8.00 3.82 -0.45
CA ASN A 15 9.36 3.73 -0.94
C ASN A 15 9.96 2.34 -0.73
N ASP A 16 9.44 1.59 0.25
CA ASP A 16 9.90 0.25 0.61
C ASP A 16 9.05 -0.87 -0.06
N VAL A 17 8.18 -0.49 -1.01
CA VAL A 17 7.39 -1.40 -1.87
C VAL A 17 7.73 -1.15 -3.35
N PRO A 18 8.12 -2.20 -4.11
CA PRO A 18 8.34 -3.57 -3.65
C PRO A 18 9.57 -3.69 -2.73
N GLY A 19 9.60 -4.70 -1.86
CA GLY A 19 10.71 -5.01 -0.96
C GLY A 19 10.31 -5.12 0.51
N LYS A 20 10.93 -4.30 1.36
CA LYS A 20 10.91 -4.45 2.83
C LYS A 20 9.49 -4.42 3.43
N ASP A 21 8.56 -3.72 2.79
CA ASP A 21 7.19 -3.55 3.27
C ASP A 21 6.14 -4.35 2.50
N ASP A 22 6.56 -5.29 1.62
CA ASP A 22 5.67 -6.16 0.87
C ASP A 22 4.71 -6.95 1.76
N GLU A 23 5.22 -7.50 2.86
CA GLU A 23 4.40 -8.27 3.80
C GLU A 23 3.38 -7.40 4.54
N LYS A 24 3.68 -6.11 4.77
CA LYS A 24 2.69 -5.21 5.37
C LYS A 24 1.59 -4.83 4.38
N LEU A 25 1.96 -4.59 3.11
CA LEU A 25 0.99 -4.38 2.05
C LEU A 25 0.08 -5.62 1.92
N LYS A 26 0.64 -6.82 1.80
CA LYS A 26 -0.13 -8.08 1.75
C LYS A 26 -1.03 -8.25 2.97
N TYR A 27 -0.53 -7.95 4.18
CA TYR A 27 -1.32 -8.03 5.41
C TYR A 27 -2.54 -7.10 5.35
N HIS A 28 -2.36 -5.85 4.92
CA HIS A 28 -3.46 -4.90 4.76
C HIS A 28 -4.49 -5.37 3.72
N LEU A 29 -4.02 -5.83 2.57
CA LEU A 29 -4.90 -6.33 1.51
C LEU A 29 -5.71 -7.56 1.97
N ALA A 30 -5.08 -8.49 2.69
CA ALA A 30 -5.73 -9.72 3.15
C ALA A 30 -6.70 -9.49 4.32
N ASN A 31 -6.30 -8.70 5.32
CA ASN A 31 -7.04 -8.61 6.58
C ASN A 31 -7.96 -7.39 6.66
N THR A 32 -7.65 -6.30 5.94
CA THR A 32 -8.49 -5.09 5.95
C THR A 32 -9.42 -5.06 4.75
N LEU A 33 -8.92 -5.47 3.58
CA LEU A 33 -9.70 -5.48 2.33
C LEU A 33 -10.26 -6.86 1.98
N GLU A 34 -9.98 -7.87 2.80
CA GLU A 34 -10.50 -9.25 2.65
C GLU A 34 -10.20 -9.86 1.27
N LEU A 35 -9.04 -9.52 0.69
CA LEU A 35 -8.59 -10.04 -0.60
C LEU A 35 -7.82 -11.35 -0.42
N ASP A 36 -8.53 -12.48 -0.43
CA ASP A 36 -7.94 -13.81 -0.15
C ASP A 36 -6.80 -14.23 -1.09
N TRP A 37 -6.77 -13.70 -2.32
CA TRP A 37 -5.79 -14.06 -3.33
C TRP A 37 -4.39 -13.50 -3.04
N VAL A 38 -4.24 -12.56 -2.09
CA VAL A 38 -3.00 -11.77 -1.92
C VAL A 38 -1.83 -12.48 -1.22
N LYS A 39 -1.99 -13.74 -0.82
CA LYS A 39 -0.94 -14.52 -0.11
C LYS A 39 0.32 -14.74 -0.96
N ASN A 40 0.17 -15.00 -2.26
CA ASN A 40 1.26 -15.34 -3.19
C ASN A 40 1.18 -14.47 -4.45
N VAL A 41 1.31 -13.17 -4.27
CA VAL A 41 1.20 -12.16 -5.33
C VAL A 41 2.55 -11.71 -5.85
N VAL A 42 2.55 -11.25 -7.09
CA VAL A 42 3.65 -10.48 -7.66
C VAL A 42 3.37 -9.00 -7.40
N ILE A 43 4.27 -8.34 -6.67
CA ILE A 43 4.21 -6.88 -6.41
C ILE A 43 5.25 -6.22 -7.30
N ARG A 44 4.83 -5.22 -8.08
CA ARG A 44 5.73 -4.46 -8.96
C ARG A 44 5.47 -2.98 -8.85
N LYS A 45 6.51 -2.19 -9.10
CA LYS A 45 6.40 -0.77 -9.33
C LYS A 45 6.43 -0.54 -10.84
N LYS A 46 5.32 -0.12 -11.43
CA LYS A 46 5.22 0.15 -12.87
C LYS A 46 5.97 1.44 -13.21
N ASP A 47 5.86 2.43 -12.34
CA ASP A 47 6.55 3.72 -12.39
C ASP A 47 6.62 4.32 -10.97
N TYR A 48 6.99 5.59 -10.85
CA TYR A 48 7.12 6.26 -9.54
C TYR A 48 5.79 6.46 -8.79
N LYS A 49 4.65 6.38 -9.50
CA LYS A 49 3.28 6.62 -9.00
C LYS A 49 2.44 5.37 -8.89
N THR A 50 2.77 4.28 -9.58
CA THR A 50 1.90 3.11 -9.63
C THR A 50 2.61 1.85 -9.12
N ILE A 51 2.00 1.23 -8.12
CA ILE A 51 2.29 -0.14 -7.68
C ILE A 51 1.17 -1.04 -8.23
N THR A 52 1.56 -2.19 -8.76
CA THR A 52 0.64 -3.24 -9.19
C THR A 52 0.83 -4.48 -8.33
N VAL A 53 -0.28 -5.11 -7.97
CA VAL A 53 -0.31 -6.41 -7.27
C VAL A 53 -1.13 -7.35 -8.14
N THR A 54 -0.52 -8.44 -8.60
CA THR A 54 -1.17 -9.36 -9.54
C THR A 54 -1.01 -10.81 -9.11
N LYS A 55 -2.04 -11.61 -9.39
CA LYS A 55 -2.01 -13.07 -9.29
C LYS A 55 -3.08 -13.65 -10.21
N ASP A 56 -2.64 -14.45 -11.18
CA ASP A 56 -3.51 -15.04 -12.20
C ASP A 56 -4.35 -13.95 -12.88
N GLU A 57 -5.68 -14.05 -12.84
CA GLU A 57 -6.62 -13.06 -13.38
C GLU A 57 -6.91 -11.88 -12.43
N ASN A 58 -6.45 -11.95 -11.18
CA ASN A 58 -6.66 -10.90 -10.20
C ASN A 58 -5.58 -9.82 -10.32
N SER A 59 -6.01 -8.57 -10.33
CA SER A 59 -5.11 -7.42 -10.31
C SER A 59 -5.63 -6.30 -9.43
N LEU A 60 -4.69 -5.57 -8.86
CA LEU A 60 -4.92 -4.39 -8.07
C LEU A 60 -3.91 -3.32 -8.49
N GLU A 61 -4.38 -2.10 -8.71
CA GLU A 61 -3.53 -0.94 -8.93
C GLU A 61 -3.61 -0.02 -7.72
N ILE A 62 -2.45 0.47 -7.30
CA ILE A 62 -2.29 1.40 -6.21
C ILE A 62 -1.55 2.62 -6.78
N GLU A 63 -2.19 3.78 -6.75
CA GLU A 63 -1.71 5.00 -7.40
C GLU A 63 -1.49 6.12 -6.40
N LEU A 64 -0.27 6.66 -6.37
CA LEU A 64 0.10 7.86 -5.63
C LEU A 64 -0.24 9.10 -6.46
N ASN A 65 -1.00 10.01 -5.88
CA ASN A 65 -1.39 11.23 -6.59
C ASN A 65 -0.21 12.21 -6.79
N GLU A 66 -0.39 13.18 -7.68
CA GLU A 66 0.63 14.21 -7.99
C GLU A 66 1.15 14.95 -6.75
N LYS A 67 0.25 15.28 -5.82
CA LYS A 67 0.57 16.00 -4.58
C LYS A 67 1.29 15.15 -3.56
N LYS A 68 1.31 13.82 -3.74
CA LYS A 68 1.87 12.81 -2.84
C LYS A 68 1.29 12.87 -1.43
N ASP A 69 0.03 13.27 -1.32
CA ASP A 69 -0.73 13.35 -0.06
C ASP A 69 -1.78 12.23 0.06
N ARG A 70 -2.05 11.51 -1.04
CA ARG A 70 -3.02 10.42 -1.10
C ARG A 70 -2.57 9.28 -2.01
N VAL A 71 -2.98 8.08 -1.62
CA VAL A 71 -2.92 6.89 -2.45
C VAL A 71 -4.32 6.35 -2.69
N THR A 72 -4.61 6.01 -3.94
CA THR A 72 -5.85 5.38 -4.37
C THR A 72 -5.58 3.94 -4.75
N LEU A 73 -6.30 3.01 -4.16
CA LEU A 73 -6.26 1.60 -4.49
C LEU A 73 -7.54 1.23 -5.24
N LYS A 74 -7.40 0.61 -6.41
CA LYS A 74 -8.50 0.20 -7.29
C LYS A 74 -8.37 -1.29 -7.63
N ASN A 75 -9.42 -2.06 -7.33
CA ASN A 75 -9.50 -3.46 -7.73
C ASN A 75 -10.19 -3.63 -9.10
N SER A 76 -10.15 -4.84 -9.64
CA SER A 76 -10.79 -5.22 -10.91
C SER A 76 -12.31 -4.93 -10.93
N ASP A 77 -12.96 -4.99 -9.77
CA ASP A 77 -14.41 -4.78 -9.63
C ASP A 77 -14.79 -3.29 -9.58
N GLY A 78 -13.81 -2.39 -9.69
CA GLY A 78 -14.02 -0.94 -9.65
C GLY A 78 -14.15 -0.35 -8.24
N LYS A 79 -14.05 -1.17 -7.18
CA LYS A 79 -14.03 -0.69 -5.80
C LYS A 79 -12.74 0.10 -5.56
N THR A 80 -12.91 1.27 -4.94
CA THR A 80 -11.82 2.22 -4.71
C THR A 80 -11.65 2.50 -3.22
N HIS A 81 -10.40 2.51 -2.75
CA HIS A 81 -10.03 2.85 -1.37
C HIS A 81 -8.99 3.97 -1.38
N ASN A 82 -9.17 4.99 -0.54
CA ASN A 82 -8.26 6.12 -0.45
C ASN A 82 -7.55 6.12 0.90
N TYR A 83 -6.25 6.34 0.88
CA TYR A 83 -5.39 6.40 2.06
C TYR A 83 -4.63 7.73 2.10
N ILE A 84 -4.35 8.18 3.32
CA ILE A 84 -3.54 9.38 3.55
C ILE A 84 -2.06 8.99 3.43
N VAL A 85 -1.28 9.88 2.82
CA VAL A 85 0.18 9.75 2.78
C VAL A 85 0.79 10.73 3.78
N GLU A 86 1.57 10.21 4.72
CA GLU A 86 2.39 10.99 5.62
C GLU A 86 3.84 10.96 5.16
N GLN A 87 4.42 12.13 4.88
CA GLN A 87 5.85 12.24 4.61
C GLN A 87 6.63 12.40 5.93
N LYS A 88 7.49 11.43 6.24
CA LYS A 88 8.32 11.44 7.46
C LYS A 88 9.71 10.90 7.18
N GLY A 89 10.74 11.71 7.48
CA GLY A 89 12.14 11.31 7.29
C GLY A 89 12.48 10.94 5.84
N GLY A 90 11.92 11.68 4.87
CA GLY A 90 12.14 11.43 3.44
C GLY A 90 11.39 10.23 2.85
N LYS A 91 10.59 9.51 3.66
CA LYS A 91 9.76 8.40 3.18
C LYS A 91 8.28 8.75 3.22
N LEU A 92 7.49 8.06 2.40
CA LEU A 92 6.05 8.20 2.30
C LEU A 92 5.37 7.01 2.99
N ASN A 93 4.78 7.25 4.16
CA ASN A 93 4.01 6.27 4.92
C ASN A 93 2.55 6.33 4.53
N ILE A 94 1.93 5.18 4.28
CA ILE A 94 0.50 5.08 4.01
C ILE A 94 -0.22 4.78 5.32
N LEU A 95 -1.21 5.60 5.67
CA LEU A 95 -1.96 5.51 6.94
C LEU A 95 -3.36 4.93 6.73
#